data_AF-K2BAH3-F1
#
_entry.id   AF-K2BAH3-F1
#
_cell.length_a   1.000
_cell.length_b   1.000
_cell.length_c   1.000
_cell.angle_alpha   90.00
_cell.angle_beta   90.00
_cell.angle_gamma   90.00
#
_symmetry.space_group_name_H-M   'P 1'
#
loop_
_entity.id
_entity.type
_entity.pdbx_description
1 polymer ?
#
loop_
_entity_poly.entity_id
_entity_poly.type
_entity_poly.pdbx_seq_one_letter_code
_entity_poly.pdbx_strand_id
1 'polypeptide(L)'
;FAQGRRPSVNPFLSVTRVGKQTQSAVERQITREILSFLTLFEKMQTFAHFGAELNETVRTTISVGQEIIKFFQQTPTSIMPINIQMFLFCLLWISIVQKSPTVLTFKKREDIENIIKLYKDNDDFRKKIDETINSATSFNSLLGVIREKKEELLGYNQEMNQEA
;
A
#
# COMPACT_ATOMS: atom_id res chain seq x y z
N PHE A 1 10.08 -12.14 13.47
CA PHE A 1 9.66 -11.50 14.74
C PHE A 1 10.75 -10.61 15.34
N ALA A 2 11.99 -11.10 15.49
CA ALA A 2 13.11 -10.32 16.05
C ALA A 2 13.42 -9.00 15.31
N GLN A 3 13.16 -8.94 13.99
CA GLN A 3 13.32 -7.73 13.17
C GLN A 3 12.25 -6.63 13.40
N GLY A 4 11.46 -6.69 14.47
CA GLY A 4 10.48 -5.64 14.80
C GLY A 4 9.22 -5.54 13.93
N ARG A 5 9.12 -6.28 12.81
CA ARG A 5 7.91 -6.27 11.95
C ARG A 5 6.67 -6.81 12.67
N ARG A 6 5.56 -6.08 12.61
CA ARG A 6 4.26 -6.45 13.19
C ARG A 6 3.14 -6.15 12.20
N PRO A 7 2.27 -7.12 11.84
CA PRO A 7 2.31 -8.53 12.23
C PRO A 7 3.50 -9.29 11.62
N SER A 8 3.99 -10.32 12.30
CA SER A 8 5.17 -11.10 11.89
C SER A 8 4.83 -12.22 10.90
N VAL A 9 4.12 -11.90 9.82
CA VAL A 9 3.67 -12.87 8.80
C VAL A 9 4.77 -13.10 7.76
N ASN A 10 5.16 -14.35 7.48
CA ASN A 10 6.03 -14.65 6.34
C ASN A 10 5.18 -14.86 5.07
N PRO A 11 5.18 -13.92 4.11
CA PRO A 11 4.31 -14.02 2.93
C PRO A 11 4.64 -15.22 2.02
N PHE A 12 5.86 -15.74 2.05
CA PHE A 12 6.30 -16.84 1.18
C PHE A 12 5.96 -18.23 1.74
N LEU A 13 5.82 -18.34 3.05
CA LEU A 13 5.38 -19.57 3.72
C LEU A 13 3.88 -19.56 4.04
N SER A 14 3.25 -18.38 4.03
CA SER A 14 1.83 -18.25 4.32
C SER A 14 1.00 -18.70 3.13
N VAL A 15 0.08 -19.64 3.38
CA VAL A 15 -0.85 -20.14 2.37
C VAL A 15 -2.28 -19.93 2.83
N THR A 16 -3.18 -19.70 1.88
CA THR A 16 -4.62 -19.70 2.13
C THR A 16 -5.27 -20.81 1.33
N ARG A 17 -6.04 -21.68 2.00
CA ARG A 17 -6.74 -22.81 1.36
C ARG A 17 -8.01 -22.37 0.62
N VAL A 18 -8.64 -21.28 1.07
CA VAL A 18 -9.93 -20.80 0.56
C VAL A 18 -9.84 -19.39 -0.01
N GLY A 19 -8.86 -18.58 0.41
CA GLY A 19 -8.86 -17.13 0.19
C GLY A 19 -8.92 -16.68 -1.27
N LYS A 20 -8.41 -17.47 -2.23
CA LYS A 20 -8.51 -17.14 -3.65
C LYS A 20 -9.95 -17.18 -4.20
N GLN A 21 -10.85 -17.93 -3.57
CA GLN A 21 -12.25 -18.05 -3.99
C GLN A 21 -13.12 -16.91 -3.42
N THR A 22 -12.73 -16.36 -2.27
CA THR A 22 -13.46 -15.28 -1.59
C THR A 22 -13.01 -13.89 -2.00
N GLN A 23 -11.86 -13.78 -2.68
CA GLN A 23 -11.28 -12.51 -3.12
C GLN A 23 -11.89 -12.01 -4.43
N SER A 24 -12.04 -10.68 -4.54
CA SER A 24 -12.43 -10.04 -5.79
C SER A 24 -11.36 -10.22 -6.89
N ALA A 25 -11.71 -9.95 -8.15
CA ALA A 25 -10.73 -10.00 -9.24
C ALA A 25 -9.57 -9.01 -9.03
N VAL A 26 -9.87 -7.81 -8.54
CA VAL A 26 -8.89 -6.75 -8.28
C VAL A 26 -7.99 -7.12 -7.10
N GLU A 27 -8.54 -7.63 -6.00
CA GLU A 27 -7.76 -8.10 -4.84
C GLU A 27 -6.76 -9.18 -5.22
N ARG A 28 -7.16 -10.12 -6.07
CA ARG A 28 -6.27 -11.18 -6.58
C ARG A 28 -5.13 -10.62 -7.40
N GLN A 29 -5.40 -9.62 -8.24
CA GLN A 29 -4.37 -8.96 -9.04
C GLN A 29 -3.40 -8.18 -8.14
N ILE A 30 -3.91 -7.38 -7.20
CA ILE A 30 -3.09 -6.67 -6.21
C ILE A 30 -2.18 -7.64 -5.45
N THR A 31 -2.75 -8.72 -4.93
CA THR A 31 -2.00 -9.74 -4.18
C THR A 31 -0.89 -10.37 -5.03
N ARG A 32 -1.18 -10.66 -6.29
CA ARG A 32 -0.19 -11.23 -7.23
C ARG A 32 0.96 -10.25 -7.47
N GLU A 33 0.68 -8.98 -7.69
CA GLU A 33 1.72 -7.96 -7.91
C GLU A 33 2.56 -7.76 -6.65
N ILE A 34 1.95 -7.71 -5.46
CA ILE A 34 2.66 -7.63 -4.18
C ILE A 34 3.61 -8.81 -4.01
N LEU A 35 3.14 -10.04 -4.21
CA LEU A 35 3.96 -11.24 -4.03
C LEU A 35 5.11 -11.31 -5.05
N SER A 36 4.83 -10.96 -6.32
CA SER A 36 5.84 -10.88 -7.37
C SER A 36 6.95 -9.90 -6.97
N PHE A 37 6.56 -8.70 -6.54
CA PHE A 37 7.49 -7.66 -6.12
C PHE A 37 8.28 -8.07 -4.87
N LEU A 38 7.63 -8.61 -3.83
CA LEU A 38 8.32 -9.04 -2.61
C LEU A 38 9.32 -10.17 -2.89
N THR A 39 9.01 -11.08 -3.82
CA THR A 39 9.94 -12.14 -4.26
C THR A 39 11.17 -11.52 -4.93
N LEU A 40 10.97 -10.52 -5.79
CA LEU A 40 12.08 -9.79 -6.42
C LEU A 40 12.93 -9.07 -5.36
N PHE A 41 12.28 -8.38 -4.42
CA PHE A 41 12.94 -7.70 -3.31
C PHE A 41 13.81 -8.63 -2.45
N GLU A 42 13.31 -9.82 -2.10
CA GLU A 42 14.07 -10.81 -1.33
C GLU A 42 15.30 -11.33 -2.09
N LYS A 43 15.16 -11.59 -3.40
CA LYS A 43 16.28 -11.96 -4.28
C LYS A 43 17.34 -10.86 -4.31
N MET A 44 16.91 -9.60 -4.45
CA MET A 44 17.82 -8.45 -4.50
C MET A 44 18.53 -8.18 -3.17
N GLN A 45 17.83 -8.32 -2.04
CA GLN A 45 18.47 -8.25 -0.72
C GLN A 45 19.51 -9.35 -0.54
N THR A 46 19.17 -10.58 -0.91
CA THR A 46 20.09 -11.72 -0.83
C THR A 46 21.34 -11.48 -1.66
N PHE A 47 21.17 -11.02 -2.91
CA PHE A 47 22.28 -10.65 -3.79
C PHE A 47 23.17 -9.55 -3.19
N ALA A 48 22.56 -8.51 -2.59
CA ALA A 48 23.27 -7.43 -1.93
C ALA A 48 24.05 -7.89 -0.69
N HIS A 49 23.54 -8.84 0.07
CA HIS A 49 24.22 -9.42 1.23
C HIS A 49 25.51 -10.18 0.86
N PHE A 50 25.61 -10.70 -0.35
CA PHE A 50 26.83 -11.38 -0.84
C PHE A 50 27.91 -10.43 -1.39
N GLY A 51 27.76 -9.12 -1.18
CA GLY A 51 28.78 -8.13 -1.53
C GLY A 51 28.93 -7.85 -3.02
N ALA A 52 27.92 -8.22 -3.82
CA ALA A 52 27.91 -7.89 -5.24
C ALA A 52 27.72 -6.38 -5.47
N GLU A 53 28.34 -5.84 -6.52
CA GLU A 53 28.15 -4.44 -6.92
C GLU A 53 26.67 -4.16 -7.19
N LEU A 54 26.12 -3.19 -6.45
CA LEU A 54 24.72 -2.81 -6.57
C LEU A 54 24.57 -1.78 -7.67
N ASN A 55 23.97 -2.20 -8.78
CA ASN A 55 23.48 -1.25 -9.78
C ASN A 55 22.31 -0.41 -9.22
N GLU A 56 22.01 0.71 -9.87
CA GLU A 56 20.95 1.65 -9.44
C GLU A 56 19.57 0.97 -9.34
N THR A 57 19.29 0.03 -10.23
CA THR A 57 18.03 -0.73 -10.26
C THR A 57 17.86 -1.61 -9.02
N VAL A 58 18.92 -2.29 -8.58
CA VAL A 58 18.94 -3.12 -7.36
C VAL A 58 18.73 -2.23 -6.14
N ARG A 59 19.46 -1.12 -6.05
CA ARG A 59 19.31 -0.15 -4.95
C ARG A 59 17.89 0.40 -4.86
N THR A 60 17.32 0.76 -6.01
CA THR A 60 15.94 1.25 -6.09
C THR A 60 14.97 0.18 -5.62
N THR A 61 15.07 -1.05 -6.13
CA THR A 61 14.20 -2.16 -5.75
C THR A 61 14.25 -2.46 -4.24
N ILE A 62 15.44 -2.42 -3.65
CA ILE A 62 15.62 -2.60 -2.19
C ILE A 62 14.94 -1.46 -1.43
N SER A 63 15.13 -0.21 -1.83
CA SER A 63 14.49 0.95 -1.21
C SER A 63 12.97 0.86 -1.25
N VAL A 64 12.41 0.55 -2.43
CA VAL A 64 10.95 0.36 -2.61
C VAL A 64 10.43 -0.76 -1.72
N GLY A 65 11.13 -1.91 -1.67
CA GLY A 65 10.70 -3.03 -0.83
C GLY A 65 10.76 -2.73 0.65
N GLN A 66 11.72 -1.94 1.11
CA GLN A 66 11.75 -1.47 2.49
C GLN A 66 10.53 -0.60 2.82
N GLU A 67 10.13 0.32 1.93
CA GLU A 67 8.95 1.16 2.12
C GLU A 67 7.65 0.33 2.14
N ILE A 68 7.51 -0.64 1.22
CA ILE A 68 6.35 -1.55 1.21
C ILE A 68 6.30 -2.39 2.49
N ILE A 69 7.44 -2.88 2.98
CA ILE A 69 7.50 -3.64 4.24
C ILE A 69 7.13 -2.76 5.45
N LYS A 70 7.51 -1.47 5.46
CA LYS A 70 7.09 -0.51 6.48
C LYS A 70 5.58 -0.25 6.43
N PHE A 71 5.01 -0.12 5.22
CA PHE A 71 3.58 0.10 5.02
C PHE A 71 2.73 -1.05 5.59
N PHE A 72 3.17 -2.30 5.43
CA PHE A 72 2.47 -3.46 6.01
C PHE A 72 2.60 -3.58 7.53
N GLN A 73 3.30 -2.65 8.21
CA GLN A 73 3.36 -2.66 9.65
C GLN A 73 2.11 -2.01 10.25
N GLN A 74 1.39 -2.77 11.07
CA GLN A 74 0.10 -2.37 11.63
C GLN A 74 0.09 -2.51 13.15
N THR A 75 -0.49 -1.51 13.83
CA THR A 75 -0.73 -1.54 15.28
C THR A 75 -1.81 -2.60 15.60
N PRO A 76 -1.65 -3.43 16.65
CA PRO A 76 -2.57 -4.54 16.94
C PRO A 76 -4.04 -4.15 17.11
N THR A 77 -4.33 -2.92 17.52
CA THR A 77 -5.69 -2.41 17.78
C THR A 77 -6.33 -1.73 16.57
N SER A 78 -5.56 -1.46 15.53
CA SER A 78 -6.08 -0.80 14.32
C SER A 78 -6.63 -1.86 13.39
N ILE A 79 -7.94 -1.81 13.09
CA ILE A 79 -8.56 -2.64 12.05
C ILE A 79 -8.85 -1.74 10.85
N MET A 80 -8.34 -2.16 9.70
CA MET A 80 -8.47 -1.44 8.43
C MET A 80 -9.46 -2.18 7.51
N PRO A 81 -10.54 -1.52 7.04
CA PRO A 81 -11.41 -2.08 6.01
C PRO A 81 -10.66 -2.42 4.71
N ILE A 82 -11.11 -3.42 3.96
CA ILE A 82 -10.38 -3.89 2.77
C ILE A 82 -10.31 -2.83 1.67
N ASN A 83 -11.39 -2.06 1.46
CA ASN A 83 -11.43 -1.02 0.43
C ASN A 83 -10.40 0.08 0.69
N ILE A 84 -10.26 0.51 1.95
CA ILE A 84 -9.24 1.51 2.31
C ILE A 84 -7.83 0.92 2.28
N GLN A 85 -7.62 -0.37 2.60
CA GLN A 85 -6.33 -1.05 2.40
C GLN A 85 -5.91 -1.01 0.92
N MET A 86 -6.82 -1.37 0.02
CA MET A 86 -6.58 -1.34 -1.43
C MET A 86 -6.27 0.06 -1.92
N PHE A 87 -7.06 1.06 -1.50
CA PHE A 87 -6.84 2.46 -1.84
C PHE A 87 -5.46 2.97 -1.41
N LEU A 88 -5.11 2.77 -0.14
CA LEU A 88 -3.81 3.19 0.41
C LEU A 88 -2.64 2.49 -0.28
N PHE A 89 -2.77 1.19 -0.57
CA PHE A 89 -1.77 0.46 -1.32
C PHE A 89 -1.60 1.00 -2.75
N CYS A 90 -2.70 1.32 -3.45
CA CYS A 90 -2.64 1.94 -4.77
C CYS A 90 -1.94 3.30 -4.75
N LEU A 91 -2.22 4.14 -3.75
CA LEU A 91 -1.53 5.43 -3.58
C LEU A 91 -0.03 5.24 -3.37
N LEU A 92 0.35 4.30 -2.50
CA LEU A 92 1.75 3.94 -2.27
C LEU A 92 2.41 3.45 -3.57
N TRP A 93 1.75 2.54 -4.29
CA TRP A 93 2.26 1.95 -5.52
C TRP A 93 2.49 3.00 -6.61
N ILE A 94 1.54 3.92 -6.80
CA ILE A 94 1.67 5.04 -7.74
C ILE A 94 2.85 5.95 -7.36
N SER A 95 2.94 6.32 -6.08
CA SER A 95 3.99 7.19 -5.55
C SER A 95 5.38 6.62 -5.83
N ILE A 96 5.55 5.33 -5.55
CA ILE A 96 6.84 4.66 -5.69
C ILE A 96 7.21 4.40 -7.16
N VAL A 97 6.29 3.85 -7.95
CA VAL A 97 6.58 3.47 -9.34
C VAL A 97 6.81 4.70 -10.23
N GLN A 98 6.15 5.83 -9.96
CA GLN A 98 6.26 7.02 -10.79
C GLN A 98 7.28 8.05 -10.27
N LYS A 99 8.02 7.75 -9.19
CA LYS A 99 8.96 8.67 -8.53
C LYS A 99 8.36 10.08 -8.32
N SER A 100 7.04 10.17 -8.10
CA SER A 100 6.37 11.46 -7.93
C SER A 100 6.54 11.91 -6.48
N PRO A 101 7.12 13.10 -6.21
CA PRO A 101 7.31 13.59 -4.84
C PRO A 101 6.00 13.98 -4.13
N THR A 102 4.86 13.88 -4.82
CA THR A 102 3.62 14.57 -4.44
C THR A 102 2.61 13.69 -3.71
N VAL A 103 2.68 12.35 -3.82
CA VAL A 103 1.61 11.49 -3.30
C VAL A 103 2.05 10.87 -2.00
N LEU A 104 1.63 11.50 -0.89
CA LEU A 104 1.65 10.98 0.48
C LEU A 104 2.85 10.07 0.70
N THR A 105 4.03 10.65 0.87
CA THR A 105 5.01 9.91 1.66
C THR A 105 4.30 9.74 3.01
N PHE A 106 3.85 8.53 3.32
CA PHE A 106 3.35 8.15 4.63
C PHE A 106 4.53 8.24 5.60
N LYS A 107 5.07 9.46 5.77
CA LYS A 107 6.27 9.75 6.56
C LYS A 107 5.98 9.38 8.01
N LYS A 108 4.71 9.45 8.40
CA LYS A 108 4.22 9.05 9.70
C LYS A 108 3.06 8.08 9.56
N ARG A 109 3.00 7.11 10.47
CA ARG A 109 1.84 6.21 10.60
C ARG A 109 0.56 6.95 10.98
N GLU A 110 0.71 8.08 11.67
CA GLU A 110 -0.39 8.97 12.06
C GLU A 110 -1.26 9.35 10.85
N ASP A 111 -0.66 9.57 9.68
CA ASP A 111 -1.38 9.92 8.45
C ASP A 111 -2.30 8.78 8.00
N ILE A 112 -1.82 7.53 8.08
CA ILE A 112 -2.61 6.33 7.76
C ILE A 112 -3.75 6.18 8.77
N GLU A 113 -3.49 6.36 10.06
CA GLU A 113 -4.51 6.26 11.10
C GLU A 113 -5.59 7.34 10.95
N ASN A 114 -5.21 8.57 10.57
CA ASN A 114 -6.14 9.66 10.31
C ASN A 114 -7.02 9.37 9.09
N ILE A 115 -6.47 8.83 8.00
CA ILE A 115 -7.27 8.40 6.84
C ILE A 115 -8.25 7.28 7.21
N ILE A 116 -7.82 6.34 8.07
CA ILE A 116 -8.70 5.27 8.55
C ILE A 116 -9.84 5.83 9.41
N LYS A 117 -9.56 6.80 10.28
CA LYS A 117 -10.60 7.49 11.07
C LYS A 117 -11.56 8.25 10.16
N LEU A 118 -11.05 9.03 9.22
CA LEU A 118 -11.84 9.75 8.22
C LEU A 118 -12.76 8.79 7.43
N TYR A 119 -12.26 7.62 7.03
CA TYR A 119 -13.07 6.59 6.38
C TYR A 119 -14.19 6.02 7.26
N LYS A 120 -14.00 5.98 8.58
CA LYS A 120 -15.02 5.51 9.52
C LYS A 120 -16.06 6.59 9.83
N ASP A 121 -15.61 7.84 9.97
CA ASP A 121 -16.42 8.94 10.48
C ASP A 121 -17.15 9.70 9.37
N ASN A 122 -16.59 9.77 8.16
CA ASN A 122 -17.18 10.49 7.03
C ASN A 122 -17.82 9.53 6.01
N ASP A 123 -19.16 9.51 6.00
CA ASP A 123 -19.96 8.68 5.10
C ASP A 123 -19.78 9.03 3.61
N ASP A 124 -19.57 10.30 3.25
CA ASP A 124 -19.36 10.72 1.86
C ASP A 124 -18.01 10.22 1.34
N PHE A 125 -16.96 10.40 2.14
CA PHE A 125 -15.63 9.88 1.81
C PHE A 125 -15.65 8.35 1.70
N ARG A 126 -16.31 7.66 2.65
CA ARG A 126 -16.47 6.20 2.61
C ARG A 126 -17.12 5.75 1.30
N LYS A 127 -18.26 6.36 0.93
CA LYS A 127 -18.98 6.03 -0.31
C LYS A 127 -18.13 6.25 -1.55
N LYS A 128 -17.42 7.38 -1.65
CA LYS A 128 -16.52 7.67 -2.78
C LYS A 128 -15.44 6.61 -2.96
N ILE A 129 -14.79 6.20 -1.85
CA ILE A 129 -13.77 5.15 -1.88
C ILE A 129 -14.39 3.81 -2.27
N ASP A 130 -15.51 3.43 -1.66
CA ASP A 130 -16.18 2.17 -1.93
C ASP A 130 -16.66 2.06 -3.38
N GLU A 131 -17.26 3.13 -3.92
CA GLU A 131 -17.68 3.21 -5.33
C GLU A 131 -16.48 3.09 -6.27
N THR A 132 -15.39 3.79 -5.96
CA THR A 132 -14.15 3.74 -6.75
C THR A 132 -13.59 2.31 -6.79
N ILE A 133 -13.50 1.64 -5.66
CA ILE A 133 -13.00 0.26 -5.57
C ILE A 133 -13.94 -0.72 -6.26
N ASN A 134 -15.25 -0.63 -6.03
CA ASN A 134 -16.24 -1.56 -6.57
C ASN A 134 -16.44 -1.40 -8.08
N SER A 135 -16.23 -0.20 -8.63
CA SER A 135 -16.28 0.04 -10.08
C SER A 135 -15.07 -0.53 -10.83
N ALA A 136 -13.97 -0.83 -10.14
CA ALA A 136 -12.75 -1.25 -10.78
C ALA A 136 -12.82 -2.72 -11.24
N THR A 137 -12.54 -2.95 -12.52
CA THR A 137 -12.51 -4.30 -13.11
C THR A 137 -11.11 -4.92 -13.05
N SER A 138 -10.06 -4.09 -12.98
CA SER A 138 -8.66 -4.50 -12.91
C SER A 138 -7.85 -3.61 -11.98
N PHE A 139 -6.68 -4.10 -11.55
CA PHE A 139 -5.73 -3.31 -10.77
C PHE A 139 -5.25 -2.08 -11.55
N ASN A 140 -4.94 -2.22 -12.84
CA ASN A 140 -4.48 -1.10 -13.67
C ASN A 140 -5.56 -0.03 -13.85
N SER A 141 -6.83 -0.42 -14.04
CA SER A 141 -7.94 0.55 -14.09
C SER A 141 -8.07 1.28 -12.75
N LEU A 142 -7.92 0.58 -11.63
CA LEU A 142 -7.98 1.20 -10.31
C LEU A 142 -6.85 2.21 -10.11
N LEU A 143 -5.62 1.87 -10.51
CA LEU A 143 -4.49 2.79 -10.47
C LEU A 143 -4.73 4.04 -11.33
N GLY A 144 -5.33 3.89 -12.50
CA GLY A 144 -5.72 5.00 -13.38
C GLY A 144 -6.71 5.94 -12.72
N VAL A 145 -7.81 5.40 -12.19
CA VAL A 145 -8.86 6.19 -11.53
C VAL A 145 -8.33 6.90 -10.28
N ILE A 146 -7.58 6.18 -9.43
CA ILE A 146 -6.98 6.78 -8.23
C ILE A 146 -5.99 7.87 -8.62
N ARG A 147 -5.23 7.70 -9.71
CA ARG A 147 -4.30 8.73 -10.19
C ARG A 147 -5.02 10.01 -10.60
N GLU A 148 -6.12 9.89 -11.34
CA GLU A 148 -6.90 11.02 -11.83
C GLU A 148 -7.64 11.71 -10.69
N LYS A 149 -8.23 10.93 -9.78
CA LYS A 149 -9.05 11.44 -8.67
C LYS A 149 -8.26 11.66 -7.39
N LYS A 150 -6.93 11.50 -7.36
CA LYS A 150 -6.14 11.60 -6.11
C LYS A 150 -6.37 12.93 -5.38
N GLU A 151 -6.48 14.03 -6.12
CA GLU A 151 -6.63 15.38 -5.55
C GLU A 151 -8.06 15.62 -5.05
N GLU A 152 -9.05 15.00 -5.70
CA GLU A 152 -10.45 15.03 -5.29
C GLU A 152 -10.72 14.11 -4.08
N LEU A 153 -10.07 12.94 -4.05
CA LEU A 153 -10.20 11.94 -2.99
C LEU A 153 -9.42 12.36 -1.74
N LEU A 154 -8.24 12.95 -1.90
CA LEU A 154 -7.47 13.51 -0.78
C LEU A 154 -7.86 14.97 -0.47
N GLY A 155 -8.69 15.58 -1.31
CA GLY A 155 -9.16 16.95 -1.23
C GLY A 155 -10.25 17.15 -0.18
N TYR A 156 -9.95 16.85 1.08
CA TYR A 156 -10.61 17.49 2.22
C TYR A 156 -9.52 18.02 3.19
N ASN A 157 -9.36 19.34 3.07
CA ASN A 157 -8.68 20.32 3.91
C ASN A 157 -7.17 20.21 4.14
N GLN A 158 -6.47 21.17 3.50
CA GLN A 158 -5.24 21.79 3.99
C GLN A 158 -5.37 22.45 5.39
N GLU A 159 -6.38 22.13 6.20
CA GLU A 159 -6.62 22.75 7.52
C GLU A 159 -5.94 22.02 8.69
N MET A 160 -5.32 20.86 8.50
CA MET A 160 -4.47 20.27 9.56
C MET A 160 -3.03 20.82 9.62
N ASN A 161 -2.71 21.82 8.79
CA ASN A 161 -1.45 22.59 8.88
C ASN A 161 -1.70 24.08 9.23
N GLN A 162 -2.81 24.37 9.91
CA GLN A 162 -3.02 25.64 10.61
C GLN A 162 -3.63 25.39 11.99
N GLU A 163 -2.92 24.68 12.84
CA GLU A 163 -2.98 24.98 14.27
C GLU A 163 -1.59 24.71 14.86
N ALA A 164 -1.10 25.75 15.53
CA ALA A 164 0.26 25.96 16.01
C ALA A 164 0.65 25.06 17.18
#